data_AF-A0A562V2X1-F1
#
_entry.id   AF-A0A562V2X1-F1
#
_cell.length_a   1.000
_cell.length_b   1.000
_cell.length_c   1.000
_cell.angle_alpha   90.00
_cell.angle_beta   90.00
_cell.angle_gamma   90.00
#
_symmetry.space_group_name_H-M   'P 1'
#
loop_
_entity.id
_entity.type
_entity.pdbx_description
1 polymer ?
#
loop_
_entity_poly.entity_id
_entity_poly.type
_entity_poly.pdbx_seq_one_letter_code
_entity_poly.pdbx_strand_id
1 'polypeptide(L)' 'MSGPEYDRVTTDPVVEAELIARLRAGAPPEEVVAHAFGHGLRPRDWTEGDPMPGLDLVWPHDSEDEILMWHPPV' A
#
# COMPACT_ATOMS: atom_id res chain seq x y z
N MET A 1 -13.99 15.32 -11.76
CA MET A 1 -13.09 15.23 -10.59
C MET A 1 -12.76 13.77 -10.44
N SER A 2 -11.61 13.34 -10.94
CA SER A 2 -11.11 11.99 -10.69
C SER A 2 -10.67 11.96 -9.23
N GLY A 3 -11.26 11.10 -8.41
CA GLY A 3 -10.82 10.90 -7.03
C GLY A 3 -9.37 10.42 -6.99
N PRO A 4 -8.75 10.36 -5.79
CA PRO A 4 -7.44 9.75 -5.66
C PRO A 4 -7.46 8.36 -6.29
N GLU A 5 -6.52 8.09 -7.21
CA GLU A 5 -6.35 6.77 -7.79
C GLU A 5 -5.72 5.89 -6.72
N TYR A 6 -6.54 5.03 -6.12
CA TYR A 6 -6.09 4.01 -5.19
C TYR A 6 -5.76 2.75 -5.98
N ASP A 7 -4.48 2.41 -6.04
CA ASP A 7 -4.00 1.16 -6.64
C ASP A 7 -3.72 0.13 -5.54
N ARG A 8 -4.17 -1.13 -5.72
CA ARG A 8 -3.85 -2.19 -4.77
C ARG A 8 -2.35 -2.47 -4.76
N VAL A 9 -1.77 -2.62 -3.57
CA VAL A 9 -0.33 -2.80 -3.39
C VAL A 9 0.18 -4.10 -3.98
N THR A 10 -0.56 -5.19 -3.73
CA THR A 10 -0.25 -6.52 -4.27
C THR A 10 -1.50 -7.39 -4.30
N THR A 11 -1.47 -8.46 -5.09
CA THR A 11 -2.49 -9.52 -5.08
C THR A 11 -1.96 -10.81 -4.45
N ASP A 12 -0.69 -10.83 -4.04
CA ASP A 12 -0.12 -11.94 -3.27
C ASP A 12 -0.60 -11.85 -1.81
N PRO A 13 -1.42 -12.82 -1.34
CA PRO A 13 -2.01 -12.76 -0.01
C PRO A 13 -0.97 -12.90 1.11
N VAL A 14 0.19 -13.53 0.85
CA VAL A 14 1.26 -13.68 1.85
C VAL A 14 1.95 -12.33 2.06
N VAL A 15 2.32 -11.67 0.97
CA VAL A 15 2.97 -10.36 1.04
C VAL A 15 2.01 -9.28 1.55
N GLU A 16 0.74 -9.32 1.15
CA GLU A 16 -0.28 -8.38 1.65
C GLU A 16 -0.46 -8.52 3.16
N ALA A 17 -0.67 -9.74 3.66
CA ALA A 17 -0.79 -9.99 5.10
C ALA A 17 0.46 -9.57 5.88
N GLU A 18 1.66 -9.76 5.32
CA GLU A 18 2.92 -9.33 5.93
C GLU A 18 2.99 -7.80 6.08
N LEU A 19 2.61 -7.04 5.03
CA LEU A 19 2.60 -5.58 5.05
C LEU A 19 1.52 -5.02 5.99
N ILE A 20 0.32 -5.61 5.97
CA ILE A 20 -0.78 -5.27 6.89
C ILE A 20 -0.37 -5.53 8.33
N ALA A 21 0.27 -6.68 8.60
CA ALA A 21 0.74 -7.02 9.93
C ALA A 21 1.77 -6.01 10.47
N ARG A 22 2.66 -5.48 9.61
CA ARG A 22 3.59 -4.42 10.01
C ARG A 22 2.88 -3.13 10.39
N LEU A 23 1.93 -2.66 9.57
CA LEU A 23 1.14 -1.47 9.90
C LEU A 23 0.39 -1.65 11.22
N ARG A 24 -0.24 -2.80 11.43
CA ARG A 24 -0.95 -3.14 12.67
C ARG A 24 -0.01 -3.26 13.88
N ALA A 25 1.24 -3.65 13.68
CA ALA A 25 2.27 -3.65 14.72
C ALA A 25 2.75 -2.24 15.10
N GLY A 26 2.26 -1.20 14.41
CA GLY A 26 2.65 0.20 14.63
C GLY A 26 3.93 0.60 13.90
N ALA A 27 4.34 -0.15 12.88
CA ALA A 27 5.42 0.27 12.02
C ALA A 27 5.05 1.60 11.32
N PRO A 28 5.98 2.56 11.19
CA PRO A 28 5.75 3.77 10.42
C PRO A 28 5.35 3.43 8.97
N PRO A 29 4.35 4.10 8.38
CA PRO A 29 3.92 3.83 7.00
C PRO A 29 5.07 3.86 5.99
N GLU A 30 6.03 4.78 6.15
CA GLU A 30 7.21 4.90 5.31
C GLU A 30 8.12 3.65 5.33
N GLU A 31 8.24 2.97 6.47
CA GLU A 31 9.00 1.72 6.56
C GLU A 31 8.28 0.59 5.82
N VAL A 32 6.95 0.56 5.89
CA VAL A 32 6.13 -0.43 5.18
C VAL A 32 6.17 -0.19 3.67
N VAL A 33 6.16 1.08 3.23
CA VAL A 33 6.38 1.46 1.82
C VAL A 33 7.76 0.99 1.35
N ALA A 34 8.82 1.26 2.11
CA ALA A 34 10.17 0.81 1.77
C ALA A 34 10.26 -0.73 1.69
N HIS A 35 9.57 -1.44 2.58
CA HIS A 35 9.50 -2.90 2.55
C HIS A 35 8.76 -3.42 1.31
N ALA A 36 7.63 -2.82 0.95
CA ALA A 36 6.90 -3.14 -0.26
C ALA A 36 7.76 -2.89 -1.52
N PHE A 37 8.52 -1.79 -1.56
CA PHE A 37 9.46 -1.48 -2.64
C PHE A 37 10.61 -2.51 -2.72
N GLY A 38 11.05 -3.04 -1.58
CA GLY A 38 12.02 -4.14 -1.51
C GLY A 38 11.51 -5.44 -2.15
N HIS A 39 10.19 -5.65 -2.13
CA HIS A 39 9.50 -6.72 -2.86
C HIS A 39 9.23 -6.39 -4.34
N GLY A 40 9.68 -5.23 -4.81
CA GLY A 40 9.41 -4.75 -6.17
C GLY A 40 7.99 -4.23 -6.39
N LEU A 41 7.20 -4.07 -5.32
CA LEU A 41 5.85 -3.51 -5.37
C LEU A 41 5.92 -1.99 -5.41
N ARG A 42 5.34 -1.38 -6.44
CA ARG A 42 5.29 0.07 -6.63
C ARG A 42 3.95 0.47 -7.24
N PRO A 43 3.46 1.69 -6.97
CA PRO A 43 2.33 2.25 -7.72
C PRO A 43 2.67 2.28 -9.21
N ARG A 44 1.65 2.14 -10.07
CA ARG A 44 1.85 1.97 -11.52
C ARG A 44 2.61 3.12 -12.17
N ASP A 45 2.31 4.33 -11.74
CA ASP A 45 2.88 5.56 -12.29
C ASP A 45 4.01 6.14 -11.43
N TRP A 46 4.50 5.39 -10.42
CA TRP A 46 5.58 5.85 -9.58
C TRP A 46 6.94 5.69 -10.26
N THR A 47 7.75 6.74 -10.25
CA THR A 47 9.09 6.79 -10.83
C THR A 47 10.15 7.23 -9.82
N GLU A 48 11.42 6.91 -10.10
CA GLU A 48 12.53 7.30 -9.23
C GLU A 48 12.67 8.83 -9.20
N GLY A 49 12.56 9.41 -8.00
CA GLY A 49 12.52 10.85 -7.78
C GLY A 49 11.14 11.38 -7.39
N ASP A 50 10.08 10.59 -7.58
CA ASP A 50 8.76 10.94 -7.06
C ASP A 50 8.71 10.84 -5.52
N PRO A 51 7.88 11.66 -4.87
CA PRO A 51 7.60 11.52 -3.43
C PRO A 51 7.12 10.11 -3.09
N MET A 52 7.41 9.66 -1.87
CA MET A 52 6.96 8.34 -1.42
C MET A 52 5.43 8.27 -1.38
N PRO A 53 4.82 7.24 -1.99
CA PRO A 53 3.39 7.04 -1.85
C PRO A 53 3.09 6.68 -0.40
N GLY A 54 1.86 6.95 0.03
CA GLY A 54 1.38 6.44 1.30
C GLY A 54 0.64 5.11 1.14
N LEU A 55 0.28 4.53 2.28
CA LEU A 55 -0.42 3.24 2.37
C LEU A 55 -1.69 3.40 3.21
N ASP A 56 -2.81 2.98 2.63
CA ASP A 56 -4.10 2.93 3.30
C ASP A 56 -4.57 1.48 3.42
N LEU A 57 -5.13 1.16 4.59
CA LEU A 57 -5.88 -0.06 4.82
C LEU A 57 -7.34 0.19 4.47
N VAL A 58 -7.85 -0.54 3.49
CA VAL A 58 -9.24 -0.41 3.02
C VAL A 58 -9.99 -1.71 3.28
N TRP A 59 -11.24 -1.58 3.71
CA TRP A 59 -12.21 -2.67 3.77
C TRP A 59 -13.17 -2.55 2.58
N PRO A 60 -12.99 -3.35 1.52
CA PRO A 60 -13.95 -3.42 0.43
C PRO A 60 -15.33 -3.80 1.00
N HIS A 61 -16.40 -3.20 0.47
CA HIS A 61 -17.76 -3.30 1.01
C HIS A 61 -18.32 -4.74 1.14
N ASP A 62 -17.65 -5.75 0.59
CA ASP A 62 -18.05 -7.16 0.62
C ASP A 62 -16.87 -8.12 0.95
N SER A 63 -15.78 -7.62 1.55
CA SER A 63 -14.61 -8.44 1.90
C SER A 63 -14.49 -8.64 3.42
N GLU A 64 -14.23 -9.87 3.85
CA GLU A 64 -13.81 -10.15 5.23
C GLU A 64 -12.35 -9.76 5.48
N ASP A 65 -11.59 -9.57 4.40
CA ASP A 65 -10.16 -9.27 4.43
C ASP A 65 -9.88 -7.78 4.14
N GLU A 66 -8.96 -7.23 4.92
CA GLU A 66 -8.31 -5.95 4.65
C GLU A 66 -7.45 -6.05 3.40
N ILE A 67 -7.52 -5.01 2.57
CA ILE A 67 -6.57 -4.86 1.46
C ILE A 67 -5.74 -3.61 1.67
N LEU A 68 -4.53 -3.66 1.11
CA LEU A 68 -3.61 -2.56 1.18
C LEU A 68 -3.62 -1.78 -0.14
N MET A 69 -3.85 -0.48 -0.06
CA MET A 69 -3.94 0.42 -1.20
C MET A 69 -2.85 1.48 -1.12
N TRP A 70 -2.23 1.78 -2.26
CA TRP A 70 -1.44 2.98 -2.44
C TRP A 70 -2.36 4.19 -2.40
N HIS A 71 -1.91 5.27 -1.78
CA HIS A 71 -2.53 6.57 -1.94
C HIS A 71 -1.50 7.63 -2.33
N PRO A 72 -1.91 8.72 -3.01
CA PRO A 72 -1.02 9.80 -3.37
C PRO A 72 -0.34 10.40 -2.12
N PRO A 73 0.92 10.86 -2.25
CA PRO A 73 1.57 11.59 -1.17
C PRO A 73 0.73 12.80 -0.76
N VAL A 74 0.65 13.04 0.56
CA VAL A 74 -0.13 14.11 1.18
C VAL A 74 0.65 15.43 1.21
#